data_AF-U9U9T7-F1
#
_entry.id   AF-U9U9T7-F1
#
_cell.length_a   1.000
_cell.length_b   1.000
_cell.length_c   1.000
_cell.angle_alpha   90.00
_cell.angle_beta   90.00
_cell.angle_gamma   90.00
#
_symmetry.space_group_name_H-M   'P 1'
#
loop_
_entity.id
_entity.type
_entity.pdbx_description
1 polymer ?
#
loop_
_entity_poly.entity_id
_entity_poly.type
_entity_poly.pdbx_seq_one_letter_code
_entity_poly.pdbx_strand_id
1 'polypeptide(L)'
;MSFSEMSFSDFSSRLETVIVLSEEIVKSCQSAKNHKILERFGNKVSEALKVLTNLKNSKDHFFNKENATLLERLINDIENIKNFVDYHISSSEEISKSKILIILKIKKLFEARKFEKSFDNNLVNIQRSIEGSKERDNNNETRDVEVPTDDDEIK
;
A
#
# COMPACT_ATOMS: atom_id res chain seq x y z
N MET A 1 -22.85 7.86 -8.78
CA MET A 1 -22.41 6.48 -8.55
C MET A 1 -22.19 6.31 -7.06
N SER A 2 -23.05 5.57 -6.39
CA SER A 2 -22.81 5.13 -5.00
C SER A 2 -21.72 4.05 -5.06
N PHE A 3 -20.56 4.33 -4.48
CA PHE A 3 -19.58 3.26 -4.24
C PHE A 3 -20.24 2.25 -3.30
N SER A 4 -20.39 1.01 -3.77
CA SER A 4 -20.72 -0.12 -2.90
C SER A 4 -19.68 -0.12 -1.79
N GLU A 5 -20.13 -0.06 -0.54
CA GLU A 5 -19.24 -0.10 0.62
C GLU A 5 -18.51 -1.44 0.61
N MET A 6 -17.17 -1.41 0.58
CA MET A 6 -16.33 -2.61 0.52
C MET A 6 -16.58 -3.44 1.79
N SER A 7 -16.91 -4.72 1.65
CA SER A 7 -17.07 -5.60 2.81
C SER A 7 -15.72 -5.94 3.42
N PHE A 8 -15.70 -6.35 4.70
CA PHE A 8 -14.45 -6.77 5.37
C PHE A 8 -13.80 -7.98 4.68
N SER A 9 -14.62 -8.90 4.17
CA SER A 9 -14.15 -10.06 3.40
C SER A 9 -13.46 -9.62 2.11
N ASP A 10 -14.08 -8.70 1.36
CA ASP A 10 -13.49 -8.15 0.13
C ASP A 10 -12.21 -7.38 0.42
N PHE A 11 -12.20 -6.58 1.49
CA PHE A 11 -11.01 -5.86 1.96
C PHE A 11 -9.86 -6.82 2.27
N SER A 12 -10.12 -7.86 3.07
CA SER A 12 -9.11 -8.86 3.44
C SER A 12 -8.55 -9.59 2.22
N SER A 13 -9.42 -10.02 1.31
CA SER A 13 -9.02 -10.72 0.09
C SER A 13 -8.16 -9.83 -0.83
N ARG A 14 -8.57 -8.58 -1.01
CA ARG A 14 -7.81 -7.59 -1.80
C ARG A 14 -6.46 -7.26 -1.19
N LEU A 15 -6.38 -7.14 0.14
CA LEU A 15 -5.12 -6.93 0.85
C LEU A 15 -4.13 -8.08 0.62
N GLU A 16 -4.59 -9.32 0.69
CA GLU A 16 -3.73 -10.48 0.42
C GLU A 16 -3.27 -10.52 -1.04
N THR A 17 -4.18 -10.25 -1.96
CA THR A 17 -3.88 -10.21 -3.39
C THR A 17 -2.81 -9.17 -3.71
N VAL A 18 -2.93 -7.96 -3.16
CA VAL A 18 -1.97 -6.88 -3.44
C VAL A 18 -0.61 -7.10 -2.80
N ILE A 19 -0.54 -7.82 -1.67
CA ILE A 19 0.73 -8.28 -1.09
C ILE A 19 1.46 -9.19 -2.07
N VAL A 20 0.77 -10.22 -2.61
CA VAL A 20 1.35 -11.16 -3.59
C VAL A 20 1.80 -10.41 -4.85
N LEU A 21 0.96 -9.53 -5.40
CA LEU A 21 1.30 -8.71 -6.56
C LEU A 21 2.55 -7.84 -6.30
N SER A 22 2.67 -7.27 -5.10
CA SER A 22 3.83 -6.46 -4.73
C SER A 22 5.12 -7.27 -4.69
N GLU A 23 5.08 -8.50 -4.18
CA GLU A 23 6.23 -9.41 -4.20
C GLU A 23 6.66 -9.76 -5.64
N GLU A 24 5.72 -10.00 -6.53
CA GLU A 24 5.98 -10.27 -7.95
C GLU A 24 6.65 -9.09 -8.65
N ILE A 25 6.18 -7.87 -8.38
CA ILE A 25 6.79 -6.65 -8.92
C ILE A 25 8.24 -6.52 -8.45
N VAL A 26 8.49 -6.70 -7.15
CA VAL A 26 9.84 -6.60 -6.58
C VAL A 26 10.79 -7.61 -7.23
N LYS A 27 10.37 -8.87 -7.36
CA LYS A 27 11.15 -9.93 -8.03
C LYS A 27 11.43 -9.58 -9.49
N SER A 28 10.44 -9.04 -10.20
CA SER A 28 10.56 -8.63 -11.60
C SER A 28 11.58 -7.50 -11.77
N CYS A 29 11.50 -6.47 -10.93
CA CYS A 29 12.43 -5.34 -10.95
C CYS A 29 13.87 -5.76 -10.60
N GLN A 30 14.05 -6.66 -9.63
CA GLN A 30 15.38 -7.18 -9.26
C GLN A 30 16.02 -8.02 -10.37
N SER A 31 15.20 -8.75 -11.14
CA SER A 31 15.67 -9.59 -12.24
C SER A 31 16.06 -8.78 -13.49
N ALA A 32 15.54 -7.55 -13.61
CA ALA A 32 15.81 -6.67 -14.75
C ALA A 32 17.18 -5.97 -14.61
N LYS A 33 18.15 -6.34 -15.45
CA LYS A 33 19.49 -5.71 -15.45
C LYS A 33 19.43 -4.24 -15.92
N ASN A 34 20.11 -3.34 -15.20
CA ASN A 34 20.47 -1.98 -15.63
C ASN A 34 19.33 -1.04 -16.04
N HIS A 35 18.21 -1.03 -15.31
CA HIS A 35 17.15 -0.04 -15.54
C HIS A 35 16.83 0.74 -14.26
N LYS A 36 17.50 1.89 -14.04
CA LYS A 36 17.34 2.75 -12.85
C LYS A 36 15.87 3.07 -12.48
N ILE A 37 14.99 3.15 -13.47
CA ILE A 37 13.56 3.40 -13.22
C ILE A 37 12.85 2.18 -12.60
N LEU A 38 13.22 0.96 -13.02
CA LEU A 38 12.67 -0.28 -12.46
C LEU A 38 13.19 -0.48 -11.04
N GLU A 39 14.46 -0.18 -10.79
CA GLU A 39 15.04 -0.17 -9.44
C GLU A 39 14.26 0.79 -8.51
N ARG A 40 14.00 2.02 -8.96
CA ARG A 40 13.21 3.00 -8.19
C ARG A 40 11.81 2.48 -7.85
N PHE A 41 11.08 1.91 -8.81
CA PHE A 41 9.75 1.35 -8.55
C PHE A 41 9.82 0.08 -7.70
N GLY A 42 10.82 -0.78 -7.89
CA GLY A 42 11.06 -1.95 -7.06
C GLY A 42 11.28 -1.59 -5.60
N ASN A 43 12.09 -0.56 -5.31
CA ASN A 43 12.31 -0.07 -3.96
C ASN A 43 11.03 0.47 -3.31
N LYS A 44 10.26 1.28 -4.06
CA LYS A 44 8.97 1.82 -3.59
C LYS A 44 7.95 0.73 -3.27
N VAL A 45 7.82 -0.25 -4.14
CA VAL A 45 6.91 -1.39 -3.90
C VAL A 45 7.42 -2.26 -2.75
N SER A 46 8.75 -2.39 -2.57
CA SER A 46 9.31 -3.08 -1.41
C SER A 46 8.99 -2.37 -0.09
N GLU A 47 8.98 -1.04 -0.06
CA GLU A 47 8.53 -0.27 1.11
C GLU A 47 7.04 -0.47 1.36
N ALA A 48 6.21 -0.39 0.31
CA ALA A 48 4.78 -0.65 0.43
C ALA A 48 4.48 -2.06 0.92
N LEU A 49 5.23 -3.07 0.47
CA LEU A 49 5.08 -4.45 0.92
C LEU A 49 5.25 -4.58 2.44
N LYS A 50 6.18 -3.85 3.05
CA LYS A 50 6.36 -3.83 4.52
C LYS A 50 5.12 -3.26 5.21
N VAL A 51 4.58 -2.14 4.70
CA VAL A 51 3.38 -1.49 5.24
C VAL A 51 2.16 -2.39 5.09
N LEU A 52 1.97 -3.01 3.92
CA LEU A 52 0.85 -3.92 3.65
C LEU A 52 0.93 -5.19 4.50
N THR A 53 2.13 -5.72 4.74
CA THR A 53 2.34 -6.86 5.63
C THR A 53 2.01 -6.51 7.09
N ASN A 54 2.41 -5.31 7.54
CA ASN A 54 2.02 -4.81 8.86
C ASN A 54 0.50 -4.61 8.95
N LEU A 55 -0.12 -4.04 7.91
CA LEU A 55 -1.57 -3.87 7.81
C LEU A 55 -2.31 -5.20 7.90
N LYS A 56 -1.79 -6.27 7.26
CA LYS A 56 -2.38 -7.62 7.34
C LYS A 56 -2.53 -8.10 8.77
N ASN A 57 -1.60 -7.75 9.65
CA ASN A 57 -1.61 -8.15 11.06
C ASN A 57 -2.53 -7.27 11.92
N SER A 58 -2.90 -6.07 11.46
CA SER A 58 -3.75 -5.12 12.18
C SER A 58 -5.05 -4.80 11.42
N LYS A 59 -5.47 -5.68 10.51
CA LYS A 59 -6.53 -5.40 9.53
C LYS A 59 -7.89 -5.16 10.18
N ASP A 60 -8.19 -5.86 11.28
CA ASP A 60 -9.46 -5.72 12.00
C ASP A 60 -9.64 -4.31 12.58
N HIS A 61 -8.58 -3.77 13.20
CA HIS A 61 -8.57 -2.42 13.81
C HIS A 61 -8.47 -1.30 12.76
N PHE A 62 -7.97 -1.61 11.57
CA PHE A 62 -7.83 -0.66 10.49
C PHE A 62 -9.11 -0.50 9.67
N PHE A 63 -9.92 -1.56 9.57
CA PHE A 63 -11.03 -1.60 8.63
C PHE A 63 -12.14 -0.60 8.97
N ASN A 64 -12.30 0.40 8.11
CA ASN A 64 -13.45 1.29 8.03
C ASN A 64 -13.56 1.82 6.59
N LYS A 65 -14.64 2.56 6.29
CA LYS A 65 -14.92 3.06 4.94
C LYS A 65 -13.79 3.92 4.34
N GLU A 66 -13.25 4.84 5.13
CA GLU A 66 -12.19 5.76 4.68
C GLU A 66 -10.89 5.00 4.39
N ASN A 67 -10.51 4.12 5.31
CA ASN A 67 -9.33 3.28 5.21
C ASN A 67 -9.44 2.22 4.10
N ALA A 68 -10.63 1.68 3.85
CA ALA A 68 -10.88 0.80 2.71
C ALA A 68 -10.70 1.54 1.37
N THR A 69 -11.15 2.80 1.30
CA THR A 69 -10.94 3.65 0.12
C THR A 69 -9.46 3.97 -0.10
N LEU A 70 -8.69 4.19 0.99
CA LEU A 70 -7.25 4.39 0.90
C LEU A 70 -6.54 3.16 0.35
N LEU A 71 -6.90 1.96 0.85
CA LEU A 71 -6.33 0.71 0.35
C LEU A 71 -6.67 0.51 -1.12
N GLU A 72 -7.92 0.76 -1.53
CA GLU A 72 -8.33 0.63 -2.94
C GLU A 72 -7.51 1.53 -3.87
N ARG A 73 -7.24 2.77 -3.45
CA ARG A 73 -6.38 3.68 -4.22
C ARG A 73 -4.94 3.16 -4.32
N LEU A 74 -4.38 2.66 -3.22
CA LEU A 74 -3.03 2.08 -3.23
C LEU A 74 -2.96 0.84 -4.14
N ILE A 75 -4.00 -0.01 -4.13
CA ILE A 75 -4.10 -1.19 -5.02
C ILE A 75 -4.04 -0.74 -6.49
N ASN A 76 -4.85 0.25 -6.87
CA ASN A 76 -4.85 0.78 -8.24
C ASN A 76 -3.47 1.34 -8.63
N ASP A 77 -2.78 2.02 -7.71
CA ASP A 77 -1.43 2.53 -7.95
C ASP A 77 -0.41 1.39 -8.13
N ILE A 78 -0.51 0.29 -7.37
CA ILE A 78 0.35 -0.89 -7.50
C ILE A 78 0.09 -1.62 -8.83
N GLU A 79 -1.16 -1.75 -9.25
CA GLU A 79 -1.51 -2.31 -10.57
C GLU A 79 -0.94 -1.46 -11.71
N ASN A 80 -1.00 -0.13 -11.59
CA ASN A 80 -0.37 0.78 -12.53
C ASN A 80 1.15 0.60 -12.59
N ILE A 81 1.80 0.38 -11.44
CA ILE A 81 3.23 0.04 -11.38
C ILE A 81 3.50 -1.29 -12.07
N LYS A 82 2.70 -2.34 -11.83
CA LYS A 82 2.86 -3.65 -12.50
C LYS A 82 2.84 -3.50 -14.01
N ASN A 83 1.81 -2.83 -14.53
CA ASN A 83 1.65 -2.58 -15.96
C ASN A 83 2.84 -1.82 -16.56
N PHE A 84 3.39 -0.87 -15.80
CA PHE A 84 4.59 -0.12 -16.21
C PHE A 84 5.86 -1.00 -16.22
N VAL A 85 6.05 -1.81 -15.17
CA VAL A 85 7.20 -2.72 -15.05
C VAL A 85 7.18 -3.77 -16.16
N ASP A 86 6.04 -4.40 -16.40
CA ASP A 86 5.89 -5.41 -17.45
C ASP A 86 6.18 -4.84 -18.84
N TYR A 87 5.70 -3.63 -19.12
CA TYR A 87 6.00 -2.93 -20.37
C TYR A 87 7.50 -2.68 -20.53
N HIS A 88 8.18 -2.24 -19.48
CA HIS A 88 9.62 -1.93 -19.54
C HIS A 88 10.49 -3.19 -19.66
N ILE A 89 10.11 -4.29 -19.01
CA ILE A 89 10.79 -5.58 -19.14
C ILE A 89 10.58 -6.13 -20.56
N SER A 90 9.35 -6.15 -21.06
CA SER A 90 9.02 -6.67 -22.40
C SER A 90 9.66 -5.82 -23.53
N SER A 91 9.73 -4.50 -23.36
CA SER A 91 10.32 -3.60 -24.37
C SER A 91 11.85 -3.49 -24.30
N SER A 92 12.48 -4.07 -23.27
CA SER A 92 13.93 -4.13 -23.12
C SER A 92 14.58 -5.06 -24.15
N GLU A 93 13.84 -6.02 -24.70
CA GLU A 93 14.35 -6.97 -25.71
C GLU A 93 14.42 -6.36 -27.12
N GLU A 94 13.76 -5.21 -27.36
CA GLU A 94 13.83 -4.48 -28.63
C GLU A 94 14.83 -3.31 -28.57
N ILE A 95 16.02 -3.50 -29.17
CA ILE A 95 17.06 -2.48 -29.30
C ILE A 95 16.55 -1.33 -30.19
N SER A 96 16.12 -0.22 -29.58
CA SER A 96 15.36 0.82 -30.26
C SER A 96 16.20 1.94 -30.89
N LYS A 97 16.31 1.97 -32.22
CA LYS A 97 16.80 3.14 -32.99
C LYS A 97 15.67 4.03 -33.54
N SER A 98 14.39 3.68 -33.32
CA SER A 98 13.24 4.41 -33.88
C SER A 98 12.79 5.60 -33.01
N LYS A 99 12.62 6.77 -33.63
CA LYS A 99 12.07 8.00 -33.00
C LYS A 99 10.68 7.78 -32.39
N ILE A 100 9.85 6.93 -33.02
CA ILE A 100 8.50 6.60 -32.54
C ILE A 100 8.57 5.87 -31.19
N LEU A 101 9.52 4.94 -31.03
CA LEU A 101 9.70 4.20 -29.78
C LEU A 101 10.23 5.09 -28.64
N ILE A 102 11.06 6.09 -28.96
CA ILE A 102 11.53 7.09 -28.00
C ILE A 102 10.35 7.93 -27.46
N ILE A 103 9.45 8.39 -28.34
CA ILE A 103 8.26 9.16 -27.94
C ILE A 103 7.34 8.32 -27.05
N LEU A 104 7.15 7.03 -27.36
CA LEU A 104 6.38 6.10 -26.54
C LEU A 104 7.00 5.92 -25.14
N LYS A 105 8.32 5.73 -25.04
CA LYS A 105 9.05 5.63 -23.76
C LYS A 105 8.89 6.90 -22.92
N ILE A 106 8.99 8.09 -23.52
CA ILE A 106 8.79 9.37 -22.82
C ILE A 106 7.35 9.51 -22.30
N LYS A 107 6.35 9.18 -23.13
CA LYS A 107 4.94 9.26 -22.74
C LYS A 107 4.66 8.34 -21.54
N LYS A 108 5.15 7.11 -21.56
CA LYS A 108 4.99 6.15 -20.46
C LYS A 108 5.69 6.61 -19.18
N LEU A 109 6.88 7.21 -19.31
CA LEU A 109 7.59 7.80 -18.17
C LEU A 109 6.85 8.99 -17.55
N PHE A 110 6.13 9.78 -18.37
CA PHE A 110 5.28 10.85 -17.87
C PHE A 110 4.05 10.32 -17.12
N GLU A 111 3.39 9.30 -17.65
CA GLU A 111 2.29 8.63 -16.93
C GLU A 111 2.78 8.01 -15.61
N ALA A 112 3.98 7.42 -15.60
CA ALA A 112 4.59 6.87 -14.39
C ALA A 112 4.74 7.89 -13.27
N ARG A 113 5.15 9.12 -13.61
CA ARG A 113 5.27 10.21 -12.64
C ARG A 113 3.93 10.67 -12.06
N LYS A 114 2.81 10.48 -12.77
CA LYS A 114 1.49 10.88 -12.27
C LYS A 114 1.03 9.96 -11.15
N PHE A 115 1.09 8.65 -11.36
CA PHE A 115 0.66 7.69 -10.33
C PHE A 115 1.68 7.56 -9.20
N GLU A 116 2.97 7.82 -9.45
CA GLU A 116 3.99 7.75 -8.40
C GLU A 116 3.70 8.70 -7.22
N LYS A 117 3.23 9.92 -7.49
CA LYS A 117 2.84 10.86 -6.42
C LYS A 117 1.62 10.38 -5.64
N SER A 118 0.65 9.78 -6.34
CA SER A 118 -0.54 9.18 -5.72
C SER A 118 -0.14 8.05 -4.79
N PHE A 119 0.73 7.15 -5.29
CA PHE A 119 1.27 6.03 -4.55
C PHE A 119 1.93 6.46 -3.24
N ASP A 120 2.86 7.42 -3.31
CA ASP A 120 3.58 7.91 -2.12
C ASP A 120 2.61 8.48 -1.07
N ASN A 121 1.63 9.28 -1.52
CA ASN A 121 0.64 9.89 -0.63
C ASN A 121 -0.28 8.83 0.00
N ASN A 122 -0.77 7.87 -0.78
CA ASN A 122 -1.67 6.81 -0.30
C ASN A 122 -0.95 5.91 0.71
N LEU A 123 0.31 5.57 0.44
CA LEU A 123 1.14 4.76 1.34
C LEU A 123 1.35 5.44 2.69
N VAL A 124 1.72 6.73 2.69
CA VAL A 124 1.90 7.52 3.93
C VAL A 124 0.60 7.59 4.74
N ASN A 125 -0.54 7.80 4.08
CA ASN A 125 -1.82 7.88 4.78
C ASN A 125 -2.23 6.54 5.40
N ILE A 126 -2.00 5.42 4.71
CA ILE A 126 -2.23 4.09 5.26
C ILE A 126 -1.32 3.85 6.46
N GLN A 127 -0.04 4.17 6.36
CA GLN A 127 0.90 4.00 7.47
C GLN A 127 0.46 4.81 8.70
N ARG A 128 0.10 6.09 8.51
CA ARG A 128 -0.41 6.94 9.59
C ARG A 128 -1.69 6.38 10.20
N SER A 129 -2.61 5.87 9.39
CA SER A 129 -3.84 5.25 9.88
C SER A 129 -3.55 4.00 10.71
N ILE A 130 -2.57 3.17 10.33
CA ILE A 130 -2.14 2.01 11.13
C ILE A 130 -1.57 2.45 12.47
N GLU A 131 -0.72 3.47 12.49
CA GLU A 131 -0.11 4.02 13.71
C GLU A 131 -1.19 4.62 14.65
N GLY A 132 -2.11 5.41 14.10
CA GLY A 132 -3.21 6.00 14.86
C GLY A 132 -4.23 4.99 15.41
N SER A 133 -4.41 3.84 14.76
CA SER A 133 -5.23 2.75 15.33
C SER A 133 -4.58 2.15 16.57
N LYS A 134 -3.24 1.97 16.58
CA LYS A 134 -2.51 1.41 17.74
C LYS A 134 -2.54 2.32 18.97
N GLU A 135 -2.52 3.64 18.77
CA GLU A 135 -2.61 4.61 19.88
C GLU A 135 -3.97 4.59 20.58
N ARG A 136 -5.06 4.25 19.87
CA ARG A 136 -6.40 4.14 20.47
C ARG A 136 -6.53 2.93 21.38
N ASP A 137 -5.88 1.82 21.03
CA ASP A 137 -5.89 0.60 21.86
C ASP A 137 -5.16 0.84 23.20
N ASN A 138 -4.01 1.52 23.17
CA ASN A 138 -3.20 1.81 24.37
C ASN A 138 -3.86 2.79 25.35
N ASN A 139 -4.73 3.69 24.88
CA ASN A 139 -5.38 4.71 25.71
C ASN A 139 -6.69 4.20 26.36
N ASN A 140 -7.20 3.04 25.94
CA ASN A 140 -8.39 2.41 26.54
C ASN A 140 -8.05 1.45 27.69
N GLU A 141 -6.79 0.99 27.82
CA GLU A 141 -6.37 0.13 28.94
C GLU A 141 -6.08 0.91 30.23
N THR A 142 -5.92 2.24 30.19
CA THR A 142 -5.51 3.04 31.37
C THR A 142 -6.66 3.64 32.19
N ARG A 143 -7.92 3.26 31.93
CA ARG A 143 -9.08 3.76 32.69
C ARG A 143 -9.93 2.61 33.20
N ASP A 144 -9.47 1.92 34.23
CA ASP A 144 -10.32 1.23 35.21
C ASP A 144 -9.46 0.64 36.34
N VAL A 145 -8.92 1.48 37.24
CA VAL A 145 -8.74 1.11 38.66
C VAL A 145 -8.67 2.39 39.51
N GLU A 146 -9.81 2.96 39.89
CA GLU A 146 -9.94 3.60 41.19
C GLU A 146 -11.03 2.84 41.94
N VAL A 147 -10.63 1.80 42.67
CA VAL A 147 -11.42 1.28 43.79
C VAL A 147 -10.74 1.76 45.06
N PRO A 148 -11.32 2.73 45.78
CA PRO A 148 -11.03 2.89 47.20
C PRO A 148 -12.08 2.11 47.99
N THR A 149 -11.64 0.93 48.44
CA THR A 149 -11.95 0.25 49.71
C THR A 149 -13.05 0.87 50.58
N ASP A 150 -14.13 0.11 50.75
CA ASP A 150 -14.90 0.06 51.98
C ASP A 150 -13.98 -0.34 53.14
N ASP A 151 -13.91 0.47 54.19
CA ASP A 151 -13.53 0.03 55.54
C ASP A 151 -14.23 0.93 56.58
N ASP A 152 -15.07 0.27 57.40
CA ASP A 152 -15.44 0.52 58.81
C ASP A 152 -16.19 1.83 59.21
N GLU A 153 -17.19 1.84 60.09
CA GLU A 153 -17.31 1.10 61.36
C GLU A 153 -18.77 0.70 61.69
N ILE A 154 -18.92 -0.55 62.15
CA ILE A 154 -19.94 -0.96 63.11
C ILE A 154 -19.38 -0.68 64.52
N LYS A 155 -19.97 0.26 65.25
CA LYS A 155 -20.37 0.12 66.67
C LYS A 155 -21.17 1.30 67.18
#